data_AF-A0A178CJG1-F1
#
_entry.id   AF-A0A178CJG1-F1
#
_cell.length_a   1.000
_cell.length_b   1.000
_cell.length_c   1.000
_cell.angle_alpha   90.00
_cell.angle_beta   90.00
_cell.angle_gamma   90.00
#
_symmetry.space_group_name_H-M   'P 1'
#
loop_
_entity.id
_entity.type
_entity.pdbx_description
1 polymer ?
#
loop_
_entity_poly.entity_id
_entity_poly.type
_entity_poly.pdbx_seq_one_letter_code
_entity_poly.pdbx_strand_id
1 'polypeptide(L)'
;MIVRLSWLVAIIIVIILHATPGSAQDEVATSEITPPEATSIEIPPPEATPVEVPPEPIPNPEEITDPVVPEEEGSEIEGTGEEQHEDEDVIPYTTPHLPEDCSDIRIFSARGSNEPYPGRGGEMLGVMCSKFEPQGVSCDYEDIVYPANISYSGFYCESANAGAYAGQAQLRAYAERCPDSKLVLLGYSQGAAVVGDMLGGGGGPIFGCDQAWNPSLPRDTAPGSKIAAVVAMGDPRFTADQPYNIGRGSTYNGTAPRSGQQLDDLNVYEDITAMWCNAGDPVCAVGSDPVNISAHWSYYDEYSVVASEWVVATVLHHPDVRLDLDLDGRNESVVLTGSNSSDDNDDSGGDGAENKATSLTGLAGGGITGRLGVAVLVTAGLIWTI
;
A
#
# COMPACT_ATOMS: atom_id res chain seq x y z
N MET A 1 39.94 24.87 -49.32
CA MET A 1 38.97 25.64 -48.52
C MET A 1 39.29 25.36 -47.06
N ILE A 2 40.00 26.25 -46.34
CA ILE A 2 39.49 27.43 -45.60
C ILE A 2 38.36 27.04 -44.64
N VAL A 3 38.30 27.30 -43.33
CA VAL A 3 39.17 27.84 -42.25
C VAL A 3 38.42 27.48 -40.93
N ARG A 4 39.18 27.30 -39.84
CA ARG A 4 38.91 27.41 -38.38
C ARG A 4 37.55 27.95 -37.86
N LEU A 5 37.12 27.50 -36.66
CA LEU A 5 37.19 28.29 -35.40
C LEU A 5 36.72 27.48 -34.15
N SER A 6 37.53 27.51 -33.10
CA SER A 6 37.20 27.13 -31.70
C SER A 6 36.70 28.37 -30.94
N TRP A 7 35.79 28.20 -29.95
CA TRP A 7 35.75 29.05 -28.74
C TRP A 7 35.22 28.25 -27.53
N LEU A 8 35.95 28.37 -26.42
CA LEU A 8 35.69 27.88 -25.07
C LEU A 8 35.58 29.14 -24.19
N VAL A 9 34.57 29.26 -23.32
CA VAL A 9 34.63 30.18 -22.16
C VAL A 9 33.91 29.54 -20.97
N ALA A 10 34.66 29.45 -19.86
CA ALA A 10 34.24 28.99 -18.54
C ALA A 10 33.51 30.11 -17.77
N ILE A 11 32.51 29.75 -16.97
CA ILE A 11 31.80 30.66 -16.06
C ILE A 11 32.37 30.48 -14.64
N ILE A 12 32.90 31.55 -14.08
CA ILE A 12 33.31 31.67 -12.66
C ILE A 12 32.23 32.48 -11.95
N ILE A 13 31.62 31.89 -10.91
CA ILE A 13 30.69 32.57 -9.99
C ILE A 13 31.51 33.11 -8.80
N VAL A 14 31.47 34.42 -8.57
CA VAL A 14 32.03 35.08 -7.38
C VAL A 14 30.87 35.56 -6.52
N ILE A 15 30.74 35.00 -5.31
CA ILE A 15 29.83 35.47 -4.26
C ILE A 15 30.59 36.54 -3.46
N ILE A 16 30.04 37.76 -3.38
CA ILE A 16 30.53 38.81 -2.50
C ILE A 16 29.47 39.10 -1.43
N LEU A 17 29.75 38.66 -0.21
CA LEU A 17 29.13 39.15 1.03
C LEU A 17 29.81 40.46 1.41
N HIS A 18 29.04 41.54 1.61
CA HIS A 18 29.47 42.70 2.40
C HIS A 18 28.33 43.17 3.30
N ALA A 19 28.54 43.04 4.60
CA ALA A 19 27.78 43.72 5.64
C ALA A 19 28.34 45.12 5.88
N THR A 20 27.51 46.10 6.21
CA THR A 20 27.84 47.20 7.16
C THR A 20 26.57 47.93 7.63
N PRO A 21 26.61 48.58 8.81
CA PRO A 21 25.43 48.98 9.58
C PRO A 21 25.12 50.49 9.49
N GLY A 22 23.95 50.92 9.96
CA GLY A 22 23.70 52.33 10.28
C GLY A 22 22.23 52.72 10.41
N SER A 23 21.83 53.08 11.63
CA SER A 23 20.56 53.68 12.02
C SER A 23 20.37 55.11 11.50
N ALA A 24 19.14 55.47 11.11
CA ALA A 24 18.51 56.75 11.43
C ALA A 24 17.01 56.68 11.12
N GLN A 25 16.24 57.25 12.04
CA GLN A 25 14.80 57.43 11.96
C GLN A 25 14.46 58.51 10.93
N ASP A 26 13.35 58.34 10.20
CA ASP A 26 12.59 59.46 9.66
C ASP A 26 11.10 59.10 9.55
N GLU A 27 10.31 60.15 9.70
CA GLU A 27 8.92 60.22 10.12
C GLU A 27 7.92 59.58 9.13
N VAL A 28 7.00 58.75 9.65
CA VAL A 28 5.82 58.30 8.89
C VAL A 28 4.74 59.36 9.01
N ALA A 29 4.51 60.08 7.92
CA ALA A 29 3.36 60.95 7.76
C ALA A 29 2.06 60.13 7.78
N THR A 30 1.19 60.49 8.70
CA THR A 30 -0.22 60.06 8.78
C THR A 30 -1.02 60.66 7.62
N SER A 31 -1.65 59.82 6.79
CA SER A 31 -2.80 60.22 6.00
C SER A 31 -4.03 59.41 6.43
N GLU A 32 -4.99 60.11 7.04
CA GLU A 32 -6.32 59.59 7.31
C GLU A 32 -7.23 59.74 6.09
N ILE A 33 -7.73 58.58 5.64
CA ILE A 33 -9.14 58.23 5.38
C ILE A 33 -9.90 58.93 4.25
N THR A 34 -10.38 58.11 3.31
CA THR A 34 -11.82 58.12 2.92
C THR A 34 -12.23 56.69 2.53
N PRO A 35 -13.28 56.09 3.13
CA PRO A 35 -13.76 54.76 2.74
C PRO A 35 -14.56 54.85 1.44
N PRO A 36 -14.49 53.85 0.53
CA PRO A 36 -15.39 53.80 -0.61
C PRO A 36 -16.82 53.50 -0.16
N GLU A 37 -17.74 54.18 -0.82
CA GLU A 37 -19.20 54.15 -0.66
C GLU A 37 -19.74 52.71 -0.73
N ALA A 38 -20.66 52.38 0.19
CA ALA A 38 -21.31 51.09 0.25
C ALA A 38 -22.31 50.96 -0.91
N THR A 39 -21.93 50.23 -1.96
CA THR A 39 -22.87 49.78 -2.98
C THR A 39 -23.71 48.64 -2.42
N SER A 40 -24.97 48.92 -2.14
CA SER A 40 -26.01 47.94 -1.84
C SER A 40 -26.14 46.93 -2.98
N ILE A 41 -25.69 45.70 -2.76
CA ILE A 41 -26.04 44.57 -3.62
C ILE A 41 -27.36 44.01 -3.09
N GLU A 42 -28.40 44.07 -3.92
CA GLU A 42 -29.70 43.45 -3.66
C GLU A 42 -29.53 41.94 -3.44
N ILE A 43 -30.01 41.47 -2.29
CA ILE A 43 -30.19 40.05 -2.00
C ILE A 43 -31.44 39.59 -2.78
N PRO A 44 -31.35 38.60 -3.70
CA PRO A 44 -32.54 38.06 -4.34
C PRO A 44 -33.46 37.40 -3.30
N PRO A 45 -34.79 37.44 -3.48
CA PRO A 45 -35.73 36.85 -2.54
C PRO A 45 -35.49 35.35 -2.38
N PRO A 46 -35.78 34.75 -1.21
CA PRO A 46 -35.59 33.33 -0.99
C PRO A 46 -36.42 32.53 -2.00
N GLU A 47 -35.77 31.58 -2.67
CA GLU A 47 -36.44 30.61 -3.53
C GLU A 47 -37.53 29.86 -2.75
N ALA A 48 -38.61 29.58 -3.47
CA ALA A 48 -39.79 28.91 -2.95
C ALA A 48 -39.44 27.56 -2.29
N THR A 49 -40.14 27.28 -1.20
CA THR A 49 -40.18 25.98 -0.51
C THR A 49 -40.26 24.80 -1.49
N PRO A 50 -39.57 23.67 -1.25
CA PRO A 50 -39.70 22.48 -2.08
C PRO A 50 -41.15 22.02 -2.12
N VAL A 51 -41.67 21.81 -3.33
CA VAL A 51 -42.95 21.13 -3.53
C VAL A 51 -42.76 19.68 -3.09
N GLU A 52 -43.50 19.26 -2.06
CA GLU A 52 -43.65 17.85 -1.69
C GLU A 52 -44.21 17.09 -2.89
N VAL A 53 -43.39 16.29 -3.56
CA VAL A 53 -43.85 15.31 -4.54
C VAL A 53 -44.32 14.09 -3.75
N PRO A 54 -45.60 13.67 -3.84
CA PRO A 54 -46.06 12.46 -3.17
C PRO A 54 -45.31 11.25 -3.73
N PRO A 55 -44.99 10.24 -2.90
CA PRO A 55 -44.28 9.05 -3.38
C PRO A 55 -45.11 8.32 -4.44
N GLU A 56 -44.47 7.95 -5.54
CA GLU A 56 -45.09 7.11 -6.56
C GLU A 56 -45.46 5.74 -5.96
N PRO A 57 -46.60 5.14 -6.37
CA PRO A 57 -47.02 3.84 -5.87
C PRO A 57 -46.03 2.75 -6.28
N ILE A 58 -45.56 1.98 -5.30
CA ILE A 58 -44.72 0.79 -5.48
C ILE A 58 -45.48 -0.23 -6.34
N PRO A 59 -44.94 -0.70 -7.48
CA PRO A 59 -45.61 -1.71 -8.29
C PRO A 59 -45.65 -3.07 -7.57
N ASN A 60 -46.75 -3.80 -7.81
CA ASN A 60 -47.07 -5.09 -7.18
C ASN A 60 -46.03 -6.18 -7.55
N PRO A 61 -45.54 -7.04 -6.63
CA PRO A 61 -44.46 -8.01 -6.90
C PRO A 61 -44.77 -9.20 -7.81
N GLU A 62 -45.90 -9.25 -8.52
CA GLU A 62 -46.31 -10.41 -9.32
C GLU A 62 -46.25 -10.21 -10.85
N GLU A 63 -45.57 -9.16 -11.35
CA GLU A 63 -45.42 -8.95 -12.80
C GLU A 63 -44.02 -8.47 -13.19
N ILE A 64 -43.01 -9.32 -12.94
CA ILE A 64 -41.69 -9.22 -13.59
C ILE A 64 -41.54 -10.45 -14.48
N THR A 65 -41.88 -10.30 -15.75
CA THR A 65 -41.52 -11.25 -16.81
C THR A 65 -40.12 -10.94 -17.33
N ASP A 66 -39.36 -12.00 -17.61
CA ASP A 66 -37.94 -11.99 -18.02
C ASP A 66 -37.57 -10.96 -19.10
N PRO A 67 -36.38 -10.32 -19.03
CA PRO A 67 -35.94 -9.44 -20.09
C PRO A 67 -35.59 -10.22 -21.36
N VAL A 68 -36.32 -9.88 -22.44
CA VAL A 68 -36.10 -10.31 -23.81
C VAL A 68 -34.76 -9.77 -24.33
N VAL A 69 -33.88 -10.67 -24.74
CA VAL A 69 -32.65 -10.38 -25.50
C VAL A 69 -33.04 -10.09 -26.96
N PRO A 70 -32.68 -8.95 -27.57
CA PRO A 70 -32.90 -8.74 -28.99
C PRO A 70 -31.93 -9.59 -29.82
N GLU A 71 -32.47 -10.41 -30.71
CA GLU A 71 -31.73 -11.01 -31.82
C GLU A 71 -31.38 -9.91 -32.83
N GLU A 72 -30.09 -9.71 -33.11
CA GLU A 72 -29.62 -8.95 -34.29
C GLU A 72 -29.00 -9.92 -35.29
N GLU A 73 -29.37 -9.68 -36.55
CA GLU A 73 -29.32 -10.60 -37.67
C GLU A 73 -27.89 -11.00 -38.08
N GLY A 74 -27.74 -12.27 -38.48
CA GLY A 74 -26.53 -12.79 -39.05
C GLY A 74 -26.23 -12.20 -40.43
N SER A 75 -24.99 -11.77 -40.64
CA SER A 75 -24.40 -11.67 -41.97
C SER A 75 -23.36 -12.78 -42.13
N GLU A 76 -23.65 -13.74 -43.01
CA GLU A 76 -22.69 -14.73 -43.49
C GLU A 76 -21.52 -14.03 -44.20
N ILE A 77 -20.29 -14.25 -43.73
CA ILE A 77 -19.10 -14.18 -44.59
C ILE A 77 -18.29 -15.46 -44.37
N GLU A 78 -18.15 -16.21 -45.47
CA GLU A 78 -17.42 -17.46 -45.59
C GLU A 78 -15.95 -17.31 -45.17
N GLY A 79 -15.43 -18.35 -44.51
CA GLY A 79 -14.08 -18.36 -43.96
C GLY A 79 -12.96 -18.50 -44.99
N THR A 80 -11.83 -17.87 -44.67
CA THR A 80 -10.48 -18.31 -45.04
C THR A 80 -9.58 -18.10 -43.83
N GLY A 81 -8.79 -19.10 -43.47
CA GLY A 81 -7.95 -19.10 -42.27
C GLY A 81 -6.74 -18.18 -42.32
N GLU A 82 -6.04 -18.15 -41.17
CA GLU A 82 -4.78 -17.45 -40.87
C GLU A 82 -4.96 -15.91 -40.78
N GLU A 83 -4.51 -15.16 -39.78
CA GLU A 83 -3.30 -15.24 -38.96
C GLU A 83 -3.58 -14.67 -37.55
N GLN A 84 -2.80 -15.11 -36.56
CA GLN A 84 -2.74 -14.51 -35.23
C GLN A 84 -2.17 -13.09 -35.37
N HIS A 85 -3.04 -12.08 -35.24
CA HIS A 85 -2.59 -10.72 -34.99
C HIS A 85 -2.25 -10.61 -33.50
N GLU A 86 -0.95 -10.47 -33.22
CA GLU A 86 -0.43 -9.98 -31.95
C GLU A 86 -0.92 -8.54 -31.79
N ASP A 87 -2.01 -8.33 -31.06
CA ASP A 87 -2.41 -7.00 -30.60
C ASP A 87 -1.39 -6.57 -29.53
N GLU A 88 -0.44 -5.74 -29.96
CA GLU A 88 0.47 -4.99 -29.09
C GLU A 88 -0.33 -4.00 -28.22
N ASP A 89 0.02 -3.96 -26.92
CA ASP A 89 -0.38 -2.97 -25.90
C ASP A 89 -1.82 -3.00 -25.33
N VAL A 90 -2.33 -4.17 -24.98
CA VAL A 90 -3.33 -4.28 -23.90
C VAL A 90 -2.61 -4.63 -22.60
N ILE A 91 -2.51 -3.70 -21.64
CA ILE A 91 -2.12 -4.05 -20.26
C ILE A 91 -3.12 -5.13 -19.82
N PRO A 92 -2.69 -6.37 -19.55
CA PRO A 92 -3.62 -7.41 -19.16
C PRO A 92 -4.20 -6.98 -17.80
N TYR A 93 -5.47 -6.58 -17.78
CA TYR A 93 -6.26 -6.69 -16.57
C TYR A 93 -6.27 -8.19 -16.27
N THR A 94 -5.36 -8.61 -15.39
CA THR A 94 -5.27 -9.97 -14.92
C THR A 94 -6.60 -10.34 -14.26
N THR A 95 -7.09 -11.54 -14.53
CA THR A 95 -8.31 -12.06 -13.89
C THR A 95 -8.07 -12.15 -12.38
N PRO A 96 -8.98 -11.65 -11.53
CA PRO A 96 -8.85 -11.81 -10.08
C PRO A 96 -8.86 -13.31 -9.71
N HIS A 97 -8.01 -13.70 -8.77
CA HIS A 97 -7.98 -15.05 -8.22
C HIS A 97 -9.09 -15.20 -7.18
N LEU A 98 -10.07 -16.06 -7.48
CA LEU A 98 -11.27 -16.28 -6.67
C LEU A 98 -11.51 -17.79 -6.45
N PRO A 99 -10.70 -18.46 -5.62
CA PRO A 99 -10.81 -19.91 -5.43
C PRO A 99 -12.03 -20.28 -4.60
N GLU A 100 -12.76 -21.30 -5.07
CA GLU A 100 -13.97 -21.82 -4.42
C GLU A 100 -13.67 -22.78 -3.26
N ASP A 101 -12.57 -23.51 -3.35
CA ASP A 101 -12.16 -24.54 -2.38
C ASP A 101 -11.77 -23.92 -1.03
N CYS A 102 -12.10 -24.60 0.06
CA CYS A 102 -11.71 -24.16 1.40
C CYS A 102 -10.24 -24.46 1.69
N SER A 103 -9.55 -23.47 2.25
CA SER A 103 -8.21 -23.59 2.85
C SER A 103 -8.27 -23.29 4.34
N ASP A 104 -7.33 -23.81 5.13
CA ASP A 104 -7.25 -23.51 6.56
C ASP A 104 -7.04 -21.99 6.76
N ILE A 105 -6.18 -21.38 5.93
CA ILE A 105 -5.96 -19.94 5.85
C ILE A 105 -6.42 -19.41 4.50
N ARG A 106 -7.30 -18.41 4.51
CA ARG A 106 -7.66 -17.62 3.33
C ARG A 106 -7.15 -16.19 3.48
N ILE A 107 -6.30 -15.77 2.56
CA ILE A 107 -5.76 -14.41 2.53
C ILE A 107 -6.60 -13.56 1.57
N PHE A 108 -7.21 -12.48 2.04
CA PHE A 108 -7.87 -11.50 1.17
C PHE A 108 -6.91 -10.36 0.85
N SER A 109 -6.59 -10.20 -0.44
CA SER A 109 -5.63 -9.21 -0.93
C SER A 109 -6.33 -8.01 -1.55
N ALA A 110 -6.08 -6.81 -1.01
CA ALA A 110 -6.48 -5.54 -1.58
C ALA A 110 -5.26 -4.85 -2.19
N ARG A 111 -5.21 -4.82 -3.53
CA ARG A 111 -4.14 -4.17 -4.30
C ARG A 111 -4.10 -2.65 -4.11
N GLY A 112 -3.02 -2.00 -4.54
CA GLY A 112 -2.94 -0.54 -4.60
C GLY A 112 -3.67 0.04 -5.81
N SER A 113 -3.73 1.37 -5.87
CA SER A 113 -4.41 2.01 -6.99
C SER A 113 -3.72 1.74 -8.33
N ASN A 114 -4.53 1.54 -9.36
CA ASN A 114 -4.17 1.23 -10.74
C ASN A 114 -3.32 -0.03 -10.93
N GLU A 115 -3.21 -0.87 -9.90
CA GLU A 115 -2.54 -2.14 -10.05
C GLU A 115 -3.43 -3.15 -10.79
N PRO A 116 -2.88 -4.06 -11.61
CA PRO A 116 -3.58 -5.28 -12.00
C PRO A 116 -3.69 -6.21 -10.78
N TYR A 117 -4.49 -7.28 -10.84
CA TYR A 117 -4.49 -8.33 -9.81
C TYR A 117 -3.23 -9.22 -9.90
N PRO A 118 -2.70 -9.74 -8.77
CA PRO A 118 -3.05 -9.41 -7.38
C PRO A 118 -2.38 -8.11 -6.87
N GLY A 119 -1.74 -7.36 -7.77
CA GLY A 119 -0.92 -6.18 -7.49
C GLY A 119 0.50 -6.56 -7.12
N ARG A 120 1.31 -5.57 -6.74
CA ARG A 120 2.71 -5.81 -6.34
C ARG A 120 2.87 -6.68 -5.08
N GLY A 121 1.81 -6.84 -4.29
CA GLY A 121 1.79 -7.75 -3.14
C GLY A 121 1.75 -9.24 -3.49
N GLY A 122 1.65 -9.59 -4.77
CA GLY A 122 1.51 -10.98 -5.23
C GLY A 122 2.63 -11.91 -4.76
N GLU A 123 3.88 -11.45 -4.72
CA GLU A 123 5.00 -12.26 -4.23
C GLU A 123 4.84 -12.60 -2.74
N MET A 124 4.42 -11.62 -1.93
CA MET A 124 4.19 -11.81 -0.50
C MET A 124 3.10 -12.84 -0.23
N LEU A 125 2.07 -12.93 -1.07
CA LEU A 125 1.02 -13.98 -0.96
C LEU A 125 1.63 -15.39 -1.05
N GLY A 126 2.52 -15.60 -2.03
CA GLY A 126 3.25 -16.86 -2.19
C GLY A 126 4.19 -17.13 -1.02
N VAL A 127 4.92 -16.11 -0.54
CA VAL A 127 5.81 -16.23 0.62
C VAL A 127 5.01 -16.63 1.88
N MET A 128 3.86 -16.00 2.14
CA MET A 128 2.99 -16.34 3.26
C MET A 128 2.53 -17.80 3.19
N CYS A 129 1.96 -18.24 2.07
CA CYS A 129 1.49 -19.62 1.95
C CYS A 129 2.63 -20.64 2.07
N SER A 130 3.81 -20.36 1.50
CA SER A 130 4.98 -21.24 1.63
C SER A 130 5.46 -21.44 3.07
N LYS A 131 5.11 -20.52 3.98
CA LYS A 131 5.44 -20.62 5.41
C LYS A 131 4.38 -21.37 6.22
N PHE A 132 3.13 -21.41 5.76
CA PHE A 132 2.06 -22.23 6.38
C PHE A 132 2.16 -23.71 6.00
N GLU A 133 2.53 -24.03 4.76
CA GLU A 133 2.57 -25.42 4.26
C GLU A 133 3.42 -26.37 5.12
N PRO A 134 4.64 -26.03 5.58
CA PRO A 134 5.45 -26.90 6.44
C PRO A 134 4.85 -27.16 7.82
N GLN A 135 3.91 -26.31 8.26
CA GLN A 135 3.16 -26.46 9.50
C GLN A 135 1.93 -27.38 9.32
N GLY A 136 1.72 -27.92 8.12
CA GLY A 136 0.55 -28.74 7.79
C GLY A 136 -0.74 -27.93 7.65
N VAL A 137 -0.62 -26.62 7.40
CA VAL A 137 -1.74 -25.69 7.28
C VAL A 137 -1.87 -25.30 5.81
N SER A 138 -3.04 -25.57 5.21
CA SER A 138 -3.33 -25.19 3.83
C SER A 138 -3.59 -23.68 3.70
N CYS A 139 -3.11 -23.07 2.62
CA CYS A 139 -3.19 -21.63 2.39
C CYS A 139 -3.55 -21.36 0.94
N ASP A 140 -4.46 -20.41 0.72
CA ASP A 140 -4.77 -19.84 -0.58
C ASP A 140 -5.15 -18.36 -0.40
N TYR A 141 -5.14 -17.58 -1.48
CA TYR A 141 -5.54 -16.18 -1.46
C TYR A 141 -6.79 -15.93 -2.30
N GLU A 142 -7.43 -14.79 -2.06
CA GLU A 142 -8.55 -14.28 -2.84
C GLU A 142 -8.34 -12.78 -3.04
N ASP A 143 -8.46 -12.32 -4.27
CA ASP A 143 -8.40 -10.90 -4.57
C ASP A 143 -9.70 -10.21 -4.16
N ILE A 144 -9.61 -9.10 -3.43
CA ILE A 144 -10.76 -8.22 -3.22
C ILE A 144 -11.08 -7.55 -4.57
N VAL A 145 -12.29 -7.79 -5.08
CA VAL A 145 -12.67 -7.33 -6.42
C VAL A 145 -13.21 -5.92 -6.37
N TYR A 146 -12.41 -4.96 -6.83
CA TYR A 146 -12.80 -3.56 -6.84
C TYR A 146 -12.02 -2.73 -7.87
N PRO A 147 -12.44 -1.49 -8.18
CA PRO A 147 -11.84 -0.70 -9.26
C PRO A 147 -10.35 -0.37 -9.07
N ALA A 148 -9.90 -0.21 -7.82
CA ALA A 148 -8.59 0.33 -7.47
C ALA A 148 -8.23 1.64 -8.19
N ASN A 149 -9.18 2.54 -8.46
CA ASN A 149 -8.91 3.74 -9.25
C ASN A 149 -8.13 4.81 -8.46
N ILE A 150 -7.10 5.41 -9.06
CA ILE A 150 -6.49 6.64 -8.55
C ILE A 150 -7.05 7.85 -9.30
N SER A 151 -7.81 8.71 -8.62
CA SER A 151 -8.07 10.05 -9.13
C SER A 151 -8.40 11.02 -8.02
N TYR A 152 -7.79 12.20 -8.11
CA TYR A 152 -8.17 13.38 -7.33
C TYR A 152 -9.54 13.96 -7.74
N SER A 153 -10.17 13.45 -8.81
CA SER A 153 -11.47 13.89 -9.32
C SER A 153 -12.68 13.17 -8.70
N GLY A 154 -12.52 12.48 -7.56
CA GLY A 154 -13.60 11.74 -6.89
C GLY A 154 -13.56 10.22 -7.05
N PHE A 155 -12.92 9.69 -8.09
CA PHE A 155 -12.93 8.24 -8.31
C PHE A 155 -12.14 7.44 -7.26
N TYR A 156 -11.21 8.07 -6.54
CA TYR A 156 -10.51 7.41 -5.44
C TYR A 156 -11.49 6.97 -4.35
N CYS A 157 -12.34 7.87 -3.85
CA CYS A 157 -13.22 7.55 -2.72
C CYS A 157 -14.34 6.59 -3.11
N GLU A 158 -14.88 6.70 -4.34
CA GLU A 158 -15.82 5.71 -4.87
C GLU A 158 -15.18 4.33 -4.96
N SER A 159 -13.93 4.26 -5.48
CA SER A 159 -13.16 3.02 -5.56
C SER A 159 -12.91 2.41 -4.19
N ALA A 160 -12.39 3.18 -3.24
CA ALA A 160 -12.12 2.70 -1.88
C ALA A 160 -13.39 2.25 -1.15
N ASN A 161 -14.50 2.98 -1.29
CA ASN A 161 -15.78 2.60 -0.73
C ASN A 161 -16.31 1.29 -1.33
N ALA A 162 -16.28 1.16 -2.66
CA ALA A 162 -16.66 -0.07 -3.35
C ALA A 162 -15.79 -1.27 -2.91
N GLY A 163 -14.48 -1.06 -2.75
CA GLY A 163 -13.56 -2.07 -2.25
C GLY A 163 -13.89 -2.54 -0.84
N ALA A 164 -14.24 -1.63 0.07
CA ALA A 164 -14.58 -2.01 1.43
C ALA A 164 -15.89 -2.83 1.48
N TYR A 165 -16.92 -2.42 0.76
CA TYR A 165 -18.18 -3.19 0.67
C TYR A 165 -17.99 -4.55 0.00
N ALA A 166 -17.25 -4.60 -1.12
CA ALA A 166 -16.96 -5.85 -1.83
C ALA A 166 -16.15 -6.81 -0.96
N GLY A 167 -15.10 -6.32 -0.31
CA GLY A 167 -14.28 -7.09 0.61
C GLY A 167 -15.10 -7.67 1.77
N GLN A 168 -15.94 -6.87 2.43
CA GLN A 168 -16.83 -7.35 3.48
C GLN A 168 -17.83 -8.40 2.98
N ALA A 169 -18.33 -8.27 1.75
CA ALA A 169 -19.21 -9.25 1.13
C ALA A 169 -18.47 -10.56 0.83
N GLN A 170 -17.27 -10.50 0.27
CA GLN A 170 -16.41 -11.66 0.00
C GLN A 170 -16.04 -12.40 1.29
N LEU A 171 -15.64 -11.68 2.35
CA LEU A 171 -15.36 -12.25 3.67
C LEU A 171 -16.56 -13.00 4.24
N ARG A 172 -17.77 -12.42 4.16
CA ARG A 172 -19.00 -13.06 4.63
C ARG A 172 -19.29 -14.34 3.84
N ALA A 173 -19.28 -14.25 2.52
CA ALA A 173 -19.55 -15.39 1.64
C ALA A 173 -18.56 -16.53 1.86
N TYR A 174 -17.27 -16.20 2.04
CA TYR A 174 -16.24 -17.20 2.32
C TYR A 174 -16.39 -17.80 3.73
N ALA A 175 -16.62 -16.98 4.76
CA ALA A 175 -16.81 -17.49 6.13
C ALA A 175 -18.05 -18.38 6.28
N GLU A 176 -19.10 -18.16 5.47
CA GLU A 176 -20.28 -19.03 5.40
C GLU A 176 -19.97 -20.34 4.69
N ARG A 177 -19.22 -20.29 3.58
CA ARG A 177 -18.84 -21.47 2.78
C ARG A 177 -17.81 -22.35 3.49
N CYS A 178 -16.85 -21.72 4.17
CA CYS A 178 -15.69 -22.34 4.80
C CYS A 178 -15.60 -21.95 6.29
N PRO A 179 -16.51 -22.47 7.13
CA PRO A 179 -16.66 -22.02 8.51
C PRO A 179 -15.45 -22.34 9.40
N ASP A 180 -14.58 -23.27 9.01
CA ASP A 180 -13.39 -23.65 9.78
C ASP A 180 -12.16 -22.79 9.45
N SER A 181 -12.18 -22.05 8.34
CA SER A 181 -11.06 -21.22 7.90
C SER A 181 -10.78 -20.03 8.82
N LYS A 182 -9.51 -19.66 8.90
CA LYS A 182 -9.05 -18.37 9.40
C LYS A 182 -8.81 -17.41 8.25
N LEU A 183 -9.12 -16.14 8.47
CA LEU A 183 -9.02 -15.10 7.45
C LEU A 183 -7.83 -14.20 7.75
N VAL A 184 -7.05 -13.88 6.73
CA VAL A 184 -5.96 -12.90 6.80
C VAL A 184 -6.28 -11.78 5.84
N LEU A 185 -6.07 -10.53 6.25
CA LEU A 185 -6.23 -9.37 5.38
C LEU A 185 -4.87 -8.80 5.02
N LEU A 186 -4.65 -8.54 3.73
CA LEU A 186 -3.49 -7.84 3.20
C LEU A 186 -3.95 -6.64 2.38
N GLY A 187 -3.46 -5.45 2.69
CA GLY A 187 -3.79 -4.23 1.95
C GLY A 187 -2.56 -3.38 1.66
N TYR A 188 -2.50 -2.80 0.47
CA TYR A 188 -1.45 -1.87 0.06
C TYR A 188 -2.01 -0.55 -0.46
N SER A 189 -1.48 0.59 0.02
CA SER A 189 -1.88 1.93 -0.44
C SER A 189 -3.40 2.14 -0.35
N GLN A 190 -4.13 2.31 -1.46
CA GLN A 190 -5.59 2.32 -1.43
C GLN A 190 -6.20 1.03 -0.88
N GLY A 191 -5.61 -0.14 -1.15
CA GLY A 191 -6.02 -1.41 -0.57
C GLY A 191 -5.82 -1.48 0.94
N ALA A 192 -4.82 -0.76 1.48
CA ALA A 192 -4.65 -0.62 2.92
C ALA A 192 -5.79 0.21 3.53
N ALA A 193 -6.22 1.28 2.85
CA ALA A 193 -7.40 2.04 3.23
C ALA A 193 -8.68 1.18 3.15
N VAL A 194 -8.83 0.38 2.09
CA VAL A 194 -9.95 -0.58 1.93
C VAL A 194 -10.00 -1.54 3.11
N VAL A 195 -8.90 -2.21 3.46
CA VAL A 195 -8.83 -3.14 4.59
C VAL A 195 -9.15 -2.42 5.90
N GLY A 196 -8.58 -1.26 6.15
CA GLY A 196 -8.89 -0.49 7.35
C GLY A 196 -10.34 -0.03 7.41
N ASP A 197 -10.95 0.32 6.28
CA ASP A 197 -12.36 0.73 6.18
C ASP A 197 -13.32 -0.47 6.32
N MET A 198 -12.89 -1.68 5.94
CA MET A 198 -13.64 -2.90 6.23
C MET A 198 -13.74 -3.15 7.74
N LEU A 199 -12.66 -2.90 8.48
CA LEU A 199 -12.54 -3.19 9.91
C LEU A 199 -13.11 -2.07 10.77
N GLY A 200 -12.57 -0.86 10.63
CA GLY A 200 -12.93 0.32 11.41
C GLY A 200 -14.10 1.12 10.86
N GLY A 201 -14.61 0.77 9.67
CA GLY A 201 -15.60 1.60 8.98
C GLY A 201 -14.95 2.74 8.21
N GLY A 202 -15.68 3.25 7.22
CA GLY A 202 -15.17 4.20 6.23
C GLY A 202 -16.00 5.48 6.13
N GLY A 203 -15.58 6.33 5.20
CA GLY A 203 -16.24 7.60 4.90
C GLY A 203 -15.43 8.82 5.29
N GLY A 204 -15.96 10.00 4.97
CA GLY A 204 -15.32 11.29 5.22
C GLY A 204 -14.32 11.71 4.13
N PRO A 205 -13.66 12.86 4.29
CA PRO A 205 -12.81 13.45 3.26
C PRO A 205 -11.53 12.65 3.06
N ILE A 206 -11.22 12.31 1.81
CA ILE A 206 -9.98 11.64 1.41
C ILE A 206 -9.62 12.02 -0.04
N PHE A 207 -8.37 12.40 -0.27
CA PHE A 207 -7.84 12.78 -1.60
C PHE A 207 -8.74 13.73 -2.43
N GLY A 208 -9.31 14.75 -1.79
CA GLY A 208 -10.09 15.78 -2.48
C GLY A 208 -11.54 15.40 -2.79
N CYS A 209 -12.05 14.29 -2.24
CA CYS A 209 -13.46 13.94 -2.29
C CYS A 209 -13.97 13.41 -0.95
N ASP A 210 -15.30 13.36 -0.80
CA ASP A 210 -15.95 12.80 0.39
C ASP A 210 -16.37 11.37 0.12
N GLN A 211 -15.71 10.42 0.81
CA GLN A 211 -16.06 9.02 0.73
C GLN A 211 -17.40 8.78 1.44
N ALA A 212 -18.27 8.01 0.78
CA ALA A 212 -19.51 7.54 1.39
C ALA A 212 -19.23 6.66 2.63
N TRP A 213 -20.19 6.65 3.55
CA TRP A 213 -20.11 5.85 4.76
C TRP A 213 -20.02 4.34 4.45
N ASN A 214 -19.22 3.63 5.24
CA ASN A 214 -19.11 2.16 5.24
C ASN A 214 -19.15 1.66 6.69
N PRO A 215 -19.97 0.65 7.05
CA PRO A 215 -19.97 0.09 8.40
C PRO A 215 -18.65 -0.59 8.74
N SER A 216 -18.30 -0.63 10.02
CA SER A 216 -17.23 -1.48 10.55
C SER A 216 -17.65 -2.96 10.59
N LEU A 217 -16.66 -3.86 10.60
CA LEU A 217 -16.87 -5.28 10.90
C LEU A 217 -16.60 -5.51 12.39
N PRO A 218 -17.61 -5.86 13.20
CA PRO A 218 -17.39 -6.21 14.60
C PRO A 218 -16.53 -7.46 14.73
N ARG A 219 -15.52 -7.42 15.62
CA ARG A 219 -14.58 -8.53 15.82
C ARG A 219 -15.19 -9.74 16.51
N ASP A 220 -16.26 -9.55 17.28
CA ASP A 220 -16.88 -10.60 18.09
C ASP A 220 -17.85 -11.51 17.30
N THR A 221 -18.19 -11.14 16.07
CA THR A 221 -19.12 -11.87 15.21
C THR A 221 -18.49 -12.23 13.87
N ALA A 222 -18.93 -13.33 13.25
CA ALA A 222 -18.43 -13.70 11.93
C ALA A 222 -18.90 -12.67 10.88
N PRO A 223 -18.04 -12.26 9.93
CA PRO A 223 -16.72 -12.83 9.65
C PRO A 223 -15.58 -12.24 10.49
N GLY A 224 -15.78 -11.13 11.22
CA GLY A 224 -14.74 -10.46 12.01
C GLY A 224 -14.04 -11.39 13.02
N SER A 225 -14.81 -12.28 13.66
CA SER A 225 -14.28 -13.28 14.61
C SER A 225 -13.42 -14.37 13.97
N LYS A 226 -13.35 -14.43 12.64
CA LYS A 226 -12.51 -15.37 11.88
C LYS A 226 -11.21 -14.73 11.40
N ILE A 227 -11.10 -13.40 11.47
CA ILE A 227 -9.89 -12.67 11.09
C ILE A 227 -8.81 -12.96 12.13
N ALA A 228 -7.69 -13.49 11.68
CA ALA A 228 -6.57 -13.92 12.52
C ALA A 228 -5.33 -13.05 12.38
N ALA A 229 -5.18 -12.32 11.27
CA ALA A 229 -4.12 -11.33 11.09
C ALA A 229 -4.53 -10.27 10.05
N VAL A 230 -4.01 -9.06 10.21
CA VAL A 230 -4.22 -7.91 9.32
C VAL A 230 -2.88 -7.25 9.05
N VAL A 231 -2.51 -7.15 7.78
CA VAL A 231 -1.32 -6.43 7.30
C VAL A 231 -1.79 -5.31 6.39
N ALA A 232 -1.40 -4.08 6.70
CA ALA A 232 -1.62 -2.93 5.84
C ALA A 232 -0.30 -2.18 5.63
N MET A 233 -0.04 -1.74 4.40
CA MET A 233 1.20 -1.07 4.03
C MET A 233 0.89 0.23 3.29
N GLY A 234 1.40 1.36 3.79
CA GLY A 234 1.23 2.67 3.13
C GLY A 234 -0.20 3.21 3.16
N ASP A 235 -0.95 3.02 4.25
CA ASP A 235 -2.35 3.46 4.34
C ASP A 235 -2.47 5.01 4.30
N PRO A 236 -3.21 5.62 3.36
CA PRO A 236 -3.51 7.06 3.41
C PRO A 236 -4.33 7.45 4.65
N ARG A 237 -5.06 6.52 5.26
CA ARG A 237 -5.80 6.70 6.51
C ARG A 237 -5.00 6.30 7.75
N PHE A 238 -3.69 6.14 7.62
CA PHE A 238 -2.78 5.86 8.73
C PHE A 238 -2.90 6.92 9.82
N THR A 239 -3.00 6.48 11.07
CA THR A 239 -3.16 7.35 12.24
C THR A 239 -1.94 7.18 13.12
N ALA A 240 -1.31 8.28 13.52
CA ALA A 240 -0.08 8.25 14.31
C ALA A 240 -0.26 7.49 15.64
N ASP A 241 0.85 6.94 16.12
CA ASP A 241 1.02 6.44 17.49
C ASP A 241 0.04 5.32 17.91
N GLN A 242 -0.48 4.55 16.95
CA GLN A 242 -1.27 3.34 17.26
C GLN A 242 -0.34 2.16 17.61
N PRO A 243 -0.77 1.24 18.49
CA PRO A 243 0.09 0.16 18.99
C PRO A 243 0.51 -0.86 17.91
N TYR A 244 -0.23 -0.91 16.81
CA TYR A 244 0.03 -1.77 15.65
C TYR A 244 0.83 -1.06 14.53
N ASN A 245 1.24 0.19 14.73
CA ASN A 245 2.02 0.93 13.75
C ASN A 245 3.48 0.45 13.74
N ILE A 246 4.00 0.19 12.55
CA ILE A 246 5.33 -0.33 12.31
C ILE A 246 6.08 0.57 11.34
N GLY A 247 7.39 0.71 11.56
CA GLY A 247 8.26 1.54 10.73
C GLY A 247 8.40 2.97 11.24
N ARG A 248 9.29 3.73 10.62
CA ARG A 248 9.63 5.10 11.05
C ARG A 248 8.58 6.15 10.76
N GLY A 249 7.60 5.81 9.93
CA GLY A 249 6.40 6.62 9.71
C GLY A 249 5.37 6.47 10.84
N SER A 250 5.57 5.57 11.81
CA SER A 250 4.60 5.21 12.86
C SER A 250 4.07 6.39 13.69
N THR A 251 4.87 7.44 13.86
CA THR A 251 4.52 8.64 14.63
C THR A 251 3.92 9.77 13.77
N TYR A 252 3.67 9.51 12.48
CA TYR A 252 3.10 10.48 11.55
C TYR A 252 1.69 10.06 11.16
N ASN A 253 0.90 11.04 10.73
CA ASN A 253 -0.42 10.78 10.16
C ASN A 253 -0.32 10.65 8.64
N GLY A 254 -1.23 9.87 8.07
CA GLY A 254 -1.46 9.85 6.64
C GLY A 254 -2.19 11.10 6.13
N THR A 255 -2.56 11.08 4.85
CA THR A 255 -3.31 12.17 4.22
C THR A 255 -4.72 12.35 4.77
N ALA A 256 -5.32 11.31 5.34
CA ALA A 256 -6.68 11.31 5.89
C ALA A 256 -6.79 10.39 7.13
N PRO A 257 -6.07 10.69 8.24
CA PRO A 257 -6.02 9.81 9.41
C PRO A 257 -7.40 9.53 9.99
N ARG A 258 -7.61 8.32 10.50
CA ARG A 258 -8.84 7.93 11.18
C ARG A 258 -8.98 8.67 12.51
N SER A 259 -10.22 8.90 12.91
CA SER A 259 -10.54 9.51 14.21
C SER A 259 -11.93 9.08 14.69
N GLY A 260 -12.20 9.27 15.97
CA GLY A 260 -13.46 8.90 16.61
C GLY A 260 -13.79 7.41 16.41
N GLN A 261 -15.06 7.12 16.12
CA GLN A 261 -15.56 5.75 16.00
C GLN A 261 -14.78 4.92 14.97
N GLN A 262 -14.28 5.52 13.88
CA GLN A 262 -13.51 4.76 12.88
C GLN A 262 -12.21 4.20 13.45
N LEU A 263 -11.55 4.96 14.33
CA LEU A 263 -10.34 4.52 15.00
C LEU A 263 -10.65 3.56 16.15
N ASP A 264 -11.69 3.85 16.93
CA ASP A 264 -12.14 2.99 18.03
C ASP A 264 -12.51 1.58 17.53
N ASP A 265 -13.25 1.50 16.41
CA ASP A 265 -13.64 0.23 15.78
C ASP A 265 -12.46 -0.49 15.12
N LEU A 266 -11.43 0.21 14.65
CA LEU A 266 -10.21 -0.43 14.16
C LEU A 266 -9.37 -0.99 15.33
N ASN A 267 -9.29 -0.25 16.44
CA ASN A 267 -8.50 -0.61 17.62
C ASN A 267 -8.98 -1.89 18.32
N VAL A 268 -10.21 -2.36 18.07
CA VAL A 268 -10.64 -3.67 18.56
C VAL A 268 -9.83 -4.83 17.95
N TYR A 269 -9.11 -4.60 16.84
CA TYR A 269 -8.24 -5.57 16.16
C TYR A 269 -6.75 -5.37 16.47
N GLU A 270 -6.38 -4.52 17.45
CA GLU A 270 -5.00 -4.07 17.66
C GLU A 270 -3.96 -5.19 17.84
N ASP A 271 -4.34 -6.30 18.48
CA ASP A 271 -3.46 -7.43 18.80
C ASP A 271 -3.16 -8.34 17.61
N ILE A 272 -3.91 -8.19 16.52
CA ILE A 272 -3.72 -8.96 15.28
C ILE A 272 -3.51 -8.06 14.07
N THR A 273 -3.19 -6.79 14.29
CA THR A 273 -2.97 -5.81 13.22
C THR A 273 -1.52 -5.36 13.19
N ALA A 274 -1.00 -5.16 11.98
CA ALA A 274 0.32 -4.64 11.72
C ALA A 274 0.25 -3.69 10.52
N MET A 275 0.45 -2.39 10.77
CA MET A 275 0.37 -1.34 9.76
C MET A 275 1.75 -0.72 9.53
N TRP A 276 2.36 -1.01 8.38
CA TRP A 276 3.66 -0.43 8.00
C TRP A 276 3.49 0.94 7.37
N CYS A 277 4.29 1.88 7.86
CA CYS A 277 4.49 3.18 7.25
C CYS A 277 5.96 3.61 7.31
N ASN A 278 6.53 3.94 6.16
CA ASN A 278 7.90 4.37 6.01
C ASN A 278 8.03 5.87 6.25
N ALA A 279 9.12 6.29 6.91
CA ALA A 279 9.44 7.72 6.96
C ALA A 279 9.77 8.24 5.55
N GLY A 280 9.31 9.43 5.23
CA GLY A 280 9.36 10.03 3.91
C GLY A 280 8.20 9.64 3.00
N ASP A 281 7.35 8.68 3.37
CA ASP A 281 6.17 8.32 2.58
C ASP A 281 5.17 9.50 2.56
N PRO A 282 4.91 10.12 1.39
CA PRO A 282 4.01 11.27 1.27
C PRO A 282 2.52 10.93 1.49
N VAL A 283 2.17 9.65 1.61
CA VAL A 283 0.81 9.15 1.74
C VAL A 283 0.48 8.81 3.19
N CYS A 284 1.28 8.00 3.86
CA CYS A 284 0.99 7.54 5.22
C CYS A 284 1.79 8.28 6.31
N ALA A 285 2.88 8.98 5.96
CA ALA A 285 3.72 9.72 6.90
C ALA A 285 3.86 11.20 6.49
N VAL A 286 2.73 11.89 6.35
CA VAL A 286 2.69 13.29 5.92
C VAL A 286 3.48 14.17 6.90
N GLY A 287 4.41 14.96 6.35
CA GLY A 287 5.29 15.83 7.12
C GLY A 287 6.58 15.18 7.63
N SER A 288 6.81 13.90 7.31
CA SER A 288 8.12 13.27 7.53
C SER A 288 9.13 13.66 6.45
N ASP A 289 10.34 14.02 6.86
CA ASP A 289 11.41 14.50 5.97
C ASP A 289 12.60 13.51 5.92
N PRO A 290 13.24 13.36 4.74
CA PRO A 290 12.87 13.94 3.45
C PRO A 290 11.68 13.19 2.81
N VAL A 291 10.77 13.93 2.19
CA VAL A 291 9.69 13.33 1.39
C VAL A 291 10.27 12.55 0.22
N ASN A 292 9.91 11.27 0.10
CA ASN A 292 10.41 10.34 -0.91
C ASN A 292 9.29 9.37 -1.33
N ILE A 293 8.80 9.51 -2.56
CA ILE A 293 7.75 8.62 -3.08
C ILE A 293 8.18 7.15 -3.15
N SER A 294 9.48 6.87 -3.30
CA SER A 294 9.97 5.49 -3.29
C SER A 294 9.68 4.79 -1.95
N ALA A 295 9.63 5.53 -0.83
CA ALA A 295 9.26 4.98 0.48
C ALA A 295 7.83 4.43 0.49
N HIS A 296 6.94 4.95 -0.38
CA HIS A 296 5.59 4.42 -0.55
C HIS A 296 5.56 3.14 -1.38
N TRP A 297 6.54 2.93 -2.27
CA TRP A 297 6.55 1.83 -3.23
C TRP A 297 7.33 0.60 -2.75
N SER A 298 8.28 0.78 -1.83
CA SER A 298 9.25 -0.25 -1.44
C SER A 298 8.78 -1.22 -0.35
N TYR A 299 7.57 -1.08 0.20
CA TYR A 299 7.13 -1.90 1.34
C TYR A 299 7.27 -3.41 1.13
N TYR A 300 6.92 -3.91 -0.06
CA TYR A 300 7.03 -5.35 -0.32
C TYR A 300 8.49 -5.79 -0.56
N ASP A 301 9.33 -4.92 -1.11
CA ASP A 301 10.77 -5.21 -1.24
C ASP A 301 11.44 -5.26 0.15
N GLU A 302 11.01 -4.40 1.05
CA GLU A 302 11.58 -4.26 2.41
C GLU A 302 11.03 -5.29 3.39
N TYR A 303 9.72 -5.58 3.35
CA TYR A 303 9.03 -6.22 4.46
C TYR A 303 8.32 -7.54 4.14
N SER A 304 8.28 -8.01 2.88
CA SER A 304 7.49 -9.22 2.52
C SER A 304 7.83 -10.43 3.40
N VAL A 305 9.12 -10.69 3.65
CA VAL A 305 9.55 -11.85 4.43
C VAL A 305 9.13 -11.69 5.90
N VAL A 306 9.51 -10.58 6.54
CA VAL A 306 9.24 -10.36 7.97
C VAL A 306 7.74 -10.24 8.27
N ALA A 307 6.99 -9.55 7.41
CA ALA A 307 5.54 -9.42 7.55
C ALA A 307 4.86 -10.79 7.38
N SER A 308 5.33 -11.62 6.44
CA SER A 308 4.80 -12.99 6.28
C SER A 308 5.06 -13.86 7.50
N GLU A 309 6.25 -13.76 8.08
CA GLU A 309 6.58 -14.52 9.30
C GLU A 309 5.78 -14.04 10.50
N TRP A 310 5.56 -12.73 10.62
CA TRP A 310 4.68 -12.16 11.65
C TRP A 310 3.24 -12.65 11.51
N VAL A 311 2.71 -12.70 10.28
CA VAL A 311 1.36 -13.25 10.02
C VAL A 311 1.29 -14.70 10.50
N VAL A 312 2.25 -15.55 10.11
CA VAL A 312 2.27 -16.96 10.49
C VAL A 312 2.36 -17.12 12.01
N ALA A 313 3.24 -16.36 12.68
CA ALA A 313 3.36 -16.36 14.13
C ALA A 313 2.05 -15.93 14.82
N THR A 314 1.40 -14.89 14.31
CA THR A 314 0.14 -14.36 14.85
C THR A 314 -0.99 -15.37 14.71
N VAL A 315 -1.14 -15.94 13.51
CA VAL A 315 -2.19 -16.92 13.18
C VAL A 315 -2.04 -18.22 13.96
N LEU A 316 -0.80 -18.70 14.15
CA LEU A 316 -0.51 -19.94 14.89
C LEU A 316 -0.36 -19.72 16.40
N HIS A 317 -0.59 -18.50 16.89
CA HIS A 317 -0.48 -18.13 18.30
C HIS A 317 0.90 -18.45 18.90
N HIS A 318 1.96 -17.94 18.27
CA HIS A 318 3.33 -17.93 18.77
C HIS A 318 3.68 -16.57 19.40
N PRO A 319 3.22 -16.26 20.64
CA PRO A 319 3.36 -14.94 21.26
C PRO A 319 4.81 -14.58 21.63
N ASP A 320 5.69 -15.57 21.61
CA ASP A 320 7.13 -15.48 21.81
C ASP A 320 7.86 -14.91 20.59
N VAL A 321 7.23 -14.96 19.41
CA VAL A 321 7.74 -14.39 18.18
C VAL A 321 7.15 -12.99 17.99
N ARG A 322 7.94 -11.94 18.28
CA ARG A 322 7.49 -10.54 18.18
C ARG A 322 8.35 -9.76 17.20
N LEU A 323 7.77 -8.73 16.58
CA LEU A 323 8.55 -7.75 15.82
C LEU A 323 9.40 -6.94 16.80
N ASP A 324 10.71 -6.99 16.59
CA ASP A 324 11.66 -6.03 17.13
C ASP A 324 11.56 -4.75 16.32
N LEU A 325 11.10 -3.71 17.01
CA LEU A 325 10.93 -2.38 16.47
C LEU A 325 12.14 -1.50 16.77
N ASP A 326 13.21 -2.03 17.39
CA ASP A 326 14.48 -1.33 17.51
C ASP A 326 15.12 -1.23 16.13
N LEU A 327 14.72 -0.17 15.42
CA LEU A 327 15.35 0.34 14.23
C LEU A 327 16.86 0.36 14.51
N ASP A 328 17.61 -0.44 13.76
CA ASP A 328 19.05 -0.71 13.78
C ASP A 328 20.00 0.52 13.74
N GLY A 329 19.51 1.71 14.07
CA GLY A 329 20.21 2.99 13.98
C GLY A 329 20.52 3.39 12.53
N ARG A 330 20.06 2.61 11.54
CA ARG A 330 20.45 2.73 10.13
C ARG A 330 19.30 2.73 9.14
N ASN A 331 18.05 2.67 9.60
CA ASN A 331 16.83 2.91 8.81
C ASN A 331 16.26 1.68 8.06
N GLU A 332 16.67 0.44 8.34
CA GLU A 332 16.46 -0.60 7.32
C GLU A 332 15.78 -1.91 7.75
N SER A 333 15.53 -2.22 9.03
CA SER A 333 14.83 -3.48 9.31
C SER A 333 14.05 -3.56 10.61
N VAL A 334 12.85 -4.11 10.49
CA VAL A 334 12.08 -4.74 11.56
C VAL A 334 12.40 -6.23 11.45
N VAL A 335 12.76 -6.88 12.56
CA VAL A 335 13.10 -8.32 12.58
C VAL A 335 12.25 -9.04 13.62
N LEU A 336 12.01 -10.33 13.45
CA LEU A 336 11.33 -11.10 14.50
C LEU A 336 12.33 -11.55 15.57
N THR A 337 12.00 -11.28 16.82
CA THR A 337 12.68 -11.81 18.01
C THR A 337 12.00 -13.09 18.46
N GLY A 338 12.77 -14.08 18.95
CA GLY A 338 12.24 -15.32 19.55
C GLY A 338 12.22 -16.56 18.65
N SER A 339 12.44 -16.42 17.34
CA SER A 339 12.61 -17.54 16.40
C SER A 339 14.02 -18.16 16.52
N ASN A 340 14.27 -18.89 17.62
CA ASN A 340 15.47 -19.73 17.87
C ASN A 340 16.69 -19.49 16.95
N SER A 341 17.47 -18.45 17.23
CA SER A 341 18.91 -18.50 17.01
C SER A 341 19.52 -19.34 18.13
N SER A 342 19.51 -20.66 17.97
CA SER A 342 20.41 -21.50 18.75
C SER A 342 21.83 -21.28 18.23
N ASP A 343 22.49 -20.24 18.76
CA ASP A 343 23.95 -20.10 18.87
C ASP A 343 24.27 -18.95 19.84
N ASP A 344 23.75 -19.03 21.06
CA ASP A 344 24.35 -18.34 22.19
C ASP A 344 25.22 -19.34 22.96
N ASN A 345 26.52 -19.28 22.73
CA ASN A 345 27.50 -19.65 23.74
C ASN A 345 28.19 -18.36 24.21
N ASP A 346 27.90 -18.01 25.46
CA ASP A 346 28.72 -17.14 26.29
C ASP A 346 30.20 -17.53 26.22
N ASP A 347 31.10 -16.57 26.00
CA ASP A 347 32.08 -16.11 27.01
C ASP A 347 33.26 -15.34 26.38
N SER A 348 33.46 -14.11 26.87
CA SER A 348 34.73 -13.36 27.01
C SER A 348 35.63 -13.04 25.80
N GLY A 349 35.60 -11.76 25.40
CA GLY A 349 36.81 -10.92 25.37
C GLY A 349 37.52 -10.65 24.04
N GLY A 350 37.69 -9.35 23.72
CA GLY A 350 38.90 -8.82 23.09
C GLY A 350 38.92 -8.63 21.56
N ASP A 351 39.03 -7.35 21.16
CA ASP A 351 39.66 -6.78 19.96
C ASP A 351 39.52 -7.43 18.56
N GLY A 352 39.11 -6.58 17.61
CA GLY A 352 39.83 -6.46 16.33
C GLY A 352 39.25 -7.16 15.10
N ALA A 353 38.49 -6.39 14.33
CA ALA A 353 38.53 -6.24 12.87
C ALA A 353 38.26 -7.42 11.89
N GLU A 354 37.54 -7.05 10.84
CA GLU A 354 37.48 -7.57 9.46
C GLU A 354 36.48 -8.69 9.09
N ASN A 355 35.35 -8.23 8.53
CA ASN A 355 34.68 -8.65 7.29
C ASN A 355 34.85 -10.11 6.79
N LYS A 356 33.74 -10.85 6.72
CA LYS A 356 33.37 -11.55 5.47
C LYS A 356 31.92 -12.04 5.42
N ALA A 357 31.18 -11.51 4.46
CA ALA A 357 29.95 -12.09 3.94
C ALA A 357 30.24 -13.43 3.24
N THR A 358 29.40 -14.44 3.49
CA THR A 358 29.30 -15.68 2.69
C THR A 358 27.86 -16.18 2.87
N SER A 359 26.91 -15.91 1.96
CA SER A 359 26.62 -16.63 0.72
C SER A 359 26.63 -18.16 0.86
N LEU A 360 25.44 -18.73 0.99
CA LEU A 360 25.16 -20.16 1.02
C LEU A 360 25.29 -20.76 -0.38
N THR A 361 26.20 -21.73 -0.55
CA THR A 361 26.10 -22.76 -1.59
C THR A 361 26.52 -24.10 -0.99
N GLY A 362 25.70 -25.12 -1.23
CA GLY A 362 25.78 -26.41 -0.55
C GLY A 362 26.73 -27.44 -1.19
N LEU A 363 27.08 -28.42 -0.34
CA LEU A 363 27.32 -29.85 -0.58
C LEU A 363 28.20 -30.29 -1.78
N ALA A 364 29.40 -30.82 -1.49
CA ALA A 364 29.74 -32.26 -1.62
C ALA A 364 31.27 -32.53 -1.63
N GLY A 365 31.70 -33.50 -0.80
CA GLY A 365 32.68 -34.54 -1.18
C GLY A 365 34.19 -34.25 -1.18
N GLY A 366 34.91 -34.92 -0.27
CA GLY A 366 36.20 -35.58 -0.55
C GLY A 366 37.47 -34.73 -0.62
N GLY A 367 38.37 -34.90 0.35
CA GLY A 367 39.68 -34.25 0.35
C GLY A 367 40.65 -34.75 -0.73
N ILE A 368 41.69 -33.95 -1.02
CA ILE A 368 43.12 -34.29 -1.15
C ILE A 368 43.89 -32.96 -1.23
N THR A 369 45.04 -32.90 -0.57
CA THR A 369 46.00 -31.80 -0.47
C THR A 369 46.62 -31.37 -1.81
N GLY A 370 46.78 -30.05 -2.05
CA GLY A 370 47.65 -29.52 -3.09
C GLY A 370 47.75 -27.99 -3.10
N ARG A 371 48.89 -27.44 -2.69
CA ARG A 371 49.24 -26.01 -2.83
C ARG A 371 49.54 -25.69 -4.30
N LEU A 372 49.02 -24.58 -4.83
CA LEU A 372 49.66 -23.82 -5.91
C LEU A 372 49.16 -22.35 -5.88
N GLY A 373 50.09 -21.39 -5.93
CA GLY A 373 49.81 -19.95 -5.83
C GLY A 373 49.26 -19.33 -7.11
N VAL A 374 48.51 -18.24 -6.96
CA VAL A 374 47.94 -17.45 -8.06
C VAL A 374 48.62 -16.09 -8.14
N ALA A 375 49.21 -15.79 -9.30
CA ALA A 375 49.61 -14.46 -9.73
C ALA A 375 48.44 -13.80 -10.47
N VAL A 376 48.17 -12.53 -10.18
CA VAL A 376 47.09 -11.74 -10.79
C VAL A 376 47.62 -11.00 -12.01
N LEU A 377 46.93 -11.16 -13.15
CA LEU A 377 47.09 -10.33 -14.34
C LEU A 377 45.76 -9.60 -14.60
N VAL A 378 45.83 -8.27 -14.66
CA VAL A 378 44.73 -7.38 -15.05
C VAL A 378 44.86 -7.09 -16.53
N THR A 379 43.80 -7.28 -17.31
CA THR A 379 43.72 -6.81 -18.71
C THR A 379 42.56 -5.86 -18.88
N ALA A 380 42.87 -4.66 -19.38
CA ALA A 380 41.94 -3.64 -19.84
C ALA A 380 41.37 -4.01 -21.22
N GLY A 381 40.06 -3.84 -21.42
CA GLY A 381 39.39 -4.04 -22.70
C GLY A 381 39.34 -2.75 -23.53
N LEU A 382 39.82 -2.82 -24.77
CA LEU A 382 39.57 -1.84 -25.84
C LEU A 382 38.22 -2.10 -26.51
N ILE A 383 37.45 -1.05 -26.76
CA ILE A 383 36.28 -1.05 -27.64
C ILE A 383 36.76 -0.73 -29.07
N TRP A 384 36.32 -1.52 -30.05
CA TRP A 384 36.43 -1.18 -31.47
C TRP A 384 35.03 -1.15 -32.10
N THR A 385 34.75 -0.05 -32.78
CA THR A 385 33.58 0.19 -33.64
C THR A 385 33.71 -0.59 -34.95
N ILE A 386 32.61 -1.17 -35.41
CA ILE A 386 32.23 -1.22 -36.83
C ILE A 386 30.76 -0.82 -36.92
#